data_AF-A0A7V8DI68-F1
#
_entry.id   AF-A0A7V8DI68-F1
#
_cell.length_a   1.000
_cell.length_b   1.000
_cell.length_c   1.000
_cell.angle_alpha   90.00
_cell.angle_beta   90.00
_cell.angle_gamma   90.00
#
_symmetry.space_group_name_H-M   'P 1'
#
loop_
_entity.id
_entity.type
_entity.pdbx_description
1 polymer ?
#
loop_
_entity_poly.entity_id
_entity_poly.type
_entity_poly.pdbx_seq_one_letter_code
_entity_poly.pdbx_strand_id
1 'polypeptide(L)'
;MNHPYPTLLHQWEELPVGLTTHGDLRHGFVYERVPHITLKSIAGNADIDGIWEEWQETLEPLRADLNAALNQAWEEWETPGEAAKDWPKAPATAHAKW
;
A
#
# COMPACT_ATOMS: atom_id res chain seq x y z
N MET A 1 24.51 -28.70 -25.29
CA MET A 1 25.55 -27.78 -25.81
C MET A 1 24.90 -26.45 -26.07
N ASN A 2 25.40 -25.43 -25.38
CA ASN A 2 24.81 -24.10 -25.19
C ASN A 2 24.77 -23.30 -26.49
N HIS A 3 23.62 -22.67 -26.76
CA HIS A 3 23.52 -21.60 -27.75
C HIS A 3 24.12 -20.31 -27.15
N PRO A 4 25.01 -19.60 -27.86
CA PRO A 4 25.58 -18.34 -27.39
C PRO A 4 24.63 -17.18 -27.69
N TYR A 5 24.07 -16.56 -26.66
CA TYR A 5 23.43 -15.25 -26.81
C TYR A 5 24.51 -14.16 -26.90
N PRO A 6 24.47 -13.26 -27.89
CA PRO A 6 25.33 -12.09 -27.90
C PRO A 6 24.86 -11.09 -26.84
N THR A 7 25.76 -10.75 -25.94
CA THR A 7 25.68 -9.62 -24.99
C THR A 7 25.64 -8.30 -25.76
N LEU A 8 24.47 -7.66 -25.83
CA LEU A 8 24.35 -6.25 -26.19
C LEU A 8 24.06 -5.44 -24.92
N LEU A 9 25.16 -5.16 -24.22
CA LEU A 9 25.28 -4.16 -23.17
C LEU A 9 25.63 -2.82 -23.86
N HIS A 10 24.96 -1.74 -23.46
CA HIS A 10 25.19 -0.33 -23.83
C HIS A 10 24.62 0.21 -25.15
N GLN A 11 23.30 0.41 -25.22
CA GLN A 11 22.74 1.61 -25.87
C GLN A 11 21.26 1.81 -25.50
N TRP A 12 21.01 2.25 -24.26
CA TRP A 12 19.75 2.92 -23.94
C TRP A 12 19.98 4.39 -24.23
N GLU A 13 19.66 4.81 -25.45
CA GLU A 13 19.74 6.22 -25.83
C GLU A 13 18.71 6.98 -25.00
N GLU A 14 19.21 7.82 -24.10
CA GLU A 14 18.43 8.63 -23.18
C GLU A 14 17.50 9.55 -23.98
N LEU A 15 16.20 9.24 -23.98
CA LEU A 15 15.22 10.16 -24.53
C LEU A 15 15.28 11.48 -23.74
N PRO A 16 15.39 12.64 -24.40
CA PRO A 16 15.52 13.92 -23.71
C PRO A 16 14.28 14.22 -22.86
N VAL A 17 14.49 14.59 -21.60
CA VAL A 17 13.45 15.11 -20.70
C VAL A 17 12.92 16.42 -21.28
N GLY A 18 11.65 16.45 -21.66
CA GLY A 18 11.00 17.65 -22.22
C GLY A 18 10.04 17.43 -23.38
N LEU A 19 9.69 16.19 -23.74
CA LEU A 19 8.61 15.97 -24.71
C LEU A 19 7.30 16.52 -24.16
N THR A 20 6.81 17.60 -24.76
CA THR A 20 5.48 18.14 -24.49
C THR A 20 4.45 17.04 -24.78
N THR A 21 3.62 16.74 -23.79
CA THR A 21 2.46 15.88 -23.99
C THR A 21 1.47 16.66 -24.83
N HIS A 22 1.51 16.48 -26.15
CA HIS A 22 0.68 17.21 -27.13
C HIS A 22 -0.82 16.83 -27.04
N GLY A 23 -1.30 16.30 -25.91
CA GLY A 23 -2.68 15.84 -25.72
C GLY A 23 -3.08 14.65 -26.59
N ASP A 24 -2.13 13.96 -27.24
CA ASP A 24 -2.42 12.87 -28.17
C ASP A 24 -2.38 11.50 -27.47
N LEU A 25 -3.58 10.94 -27.27
CA LEU A 25 -3.85 9.63 -26.66
C LEU A 25 -3.16 8.45 -27.37
N ARG A 26 -2.71 8.61 -28.63
CA ARG A 26 -1.99 7.55 -29.37
C ARG A 26 -0.62 7.21 -28.78
N HIS A 27 -0.05 8.12 -27.98
CA HIS A 27 1.22 7.90 -27.29
C HIS A 27 1.07 7.11 -25.98
N GLY A 28 -0.16 6.78 -25.56
CA GLY A 28 -0.42 6.10 -24.29
C GLY A 28 -0.14 7.00 -23.07
N PHE A 29 0.04 6.39 -21.90
CA PHE A 29 0.37 7.12 -20.68
C PHE A 29 1.83 7.60 -20.73
N VAL A 30 2.01 8.90 -20.86
CA VAL A 30 3.32 9.55 -20.69
C VAL A 30 3.54 9.75 -19.21
N TYR A 31 4.40 8.92 -18.62
CA TYR A 31 4.78 9.05 -17.21
C TYR A 31 5.86 10.11 -17.05
N GLU A 32 5.59 11.09 -16.18
CA GLU A 32 6.62 11.96 -15.64
C GLU A 32 7.52 11.14 -14.71
N ARG A 33 8.85 11.26 -14.88
CA ARG A 33 9.80 10.60 -13.98
C ARG A 33 9.93 11.42 -12.69
N VAL A 34 9.27 10.97 -11.64
CA VAL A 34 9.60 11.39 -10.27
C VAL A 34 10.99 10.86 -9.88
N PRO A 35 11.72 11.56 -8.98
CA PRO A 35 13.01 11.06 -8.51
C PRO A 35 12.88 9.64 -7.96
N HIS A 36 13.80 8.75 -8.34
CA HIS A 36 13.86 7.40 -7.77
C HIS A 36 14.20 7.51 -6.28
N ILE A 37 13.19 7.45 -5.43
CA ILE A 37 13.34 7.30 -3.98
C ILE A 37 13.48 5.83 -3.65
N THR A 38 14.32 5.51 -2.66
CA THR A 38 14.49 4.12 -2.21
C THR A 38 13.41 3.76 -1.20
N LEU A 39 13.04 2.48 -1.14
CA LEU A 39 12.13 1.98 -0.09
C LEU A 39 12.62 2.38 1.31
N LYS A 40 13.94 2.34 1.53
CA LYS A 40 14.58 2.76 2.78
C LYS A 40 14.30 4.23 3.14
N SER A 41 14.31 5.13 2.16
CA SER A 41 14.01 6.55 2.40
C SER A 41 12.53 6.84 2.65
N ILE A 42 11.63 5.90 2.32
CA ILE A 42 10.20 6.00 2.64
C ILE A 42 9.95 5.41 4.03
N ALA A 43 10.41 4.18 4.26
CA ALA A 43 10.17 3.45 5.51
C ALA A 43 10.94 4.02 6.70
N GLY A 44 12.02 4.77 6.47
CA GLY A 44 12.80 5.42 7.53
C GLY A 44 12.29 6.80 7.95
N ASN A 45 11.07 7.19 7.59
CA ASN A 45 10.47 8.41 8.13
C ASN A 45 10.17 8.19 9.62
N ALA A 46 10.74 9.03 10.48
CA ALA A 46 10.59 8.97 11.94
C ALA A 46 9.12 9.10 12.41
N ASP A 47 8.26 9.70 11.59
CA ASP A 47 6.85 9.85 11.93
C ASP A 47 6.06 8.53 11.78
N ILE A 48 6.53 7.58 10.98
CA ILE A 48 5.81 6.32 10.73
C ILE A 48 5.67 5.51 12.02
N ASP A 49 6.76 5.37 12.76
CA ASP A 49 6.76 4.62 14.02
C ASP A 49 5.87 5.29 15.07
N GLY A 50 5.96 6.62 15.21
CA GLY A 50 5.14 7.37 16.17
C GLY A 50 3.64 7.35 15.87
N ILE A 51 3.26 7.44 14.59
CA ILE A 51 1.87 7.28 14.17
C ILE A 51 1.39 5.86 14.47
N TRP A 52 2.19 4.84 14.16
CA TRP A 52 1.81 3.47 14.45
C TRP A 52 1.60 3.24 15.95
N GLU A 53 2.50 3.70 16.80
CA GLU A 53 2.38 3.59 18.26
C GLU A 53 1.10 4.26 18.79
N GLU A 54 0.82 5.49 18.37
CA GLU A 54 -0.38 6.24 18.78
C GLU A 54 -1.68 5.51 18.44
N TRP A 55 -1.78 5.00 17.20
CA TRP A 55 -2.99 4.31 16.76
C TRP A 55 -3.09 2.90 17.31
N GLN A 56 -1.96 2.21 17.55
CA GLN A 56 -2.00 0.86 18.11
C GLN A 56 -2.56 0.83 19.53
N GLU A 57 -2.24 1.83 20.36
CA GLU A 57 -2.84 1.97 21.70
C GLU A 57 -4.36 2.15 21.66
N THR A 58 -4.88 2.81 20.63
CA THR A 58 -6.31 3.08 20.45
C THR A 58 -7.04 1.88 19.84
N LEU A 59 -6.42 1.21 18.88
CA LEU A 59 -7.05 0.18 18.07
C LEU A 59 -7.05 -1.19 18.78
N GLU A 60 -5.97 -1.59 19.46
CA GLU A 60 -5.88 -2.90 20.13
C GLU A 60 -7.08 -3.23 21.04
N PRO A 61 -7.55 -2.33 21.92
CA PRO A 61 -8.74 -2.57 22.73
C PRO A 61 -10.01 -2.78 21.88
N LEU A 62 -10.18 -2.01 20.80
CA LEU A 62 -11.33 -2.13 19.90
C LEU A 62 -11.33 -3.47 19.16
N ARG A 63 -10.15 -3.95 18.73
CA ARG A 63 -10.00 -5.29 18.14
C ARG A 63 -10.35 -6.38 19.15
N ALA A 64 -9.89 -6.25 20.39
CA ALA A 64 -10.18 -7.22 21.45
C ALA A 64 -11.70 -7.30 21.72
N ASP A 65 -12.37 -6.16 21.81
CA ASP A 65 -13.82 -6.08 21.99
C ASP A 65 -14.58 -6.69 20.80
N LEU A 66 -14.14 -6.40 19.56
CA LEU A 66 -14.73 -6.93 18.35
C LEU A 66 -14.56 -8.46 18.26
N ASN A 67 -13.35 -8.95 18.53
CA ASN A 67 -13.03 -10.37 18.56
C ASN A 67 -13.86 -11.10 19.62
N ALA A 68 -14.01 -10.52 20.82
CA ALA A 68 -14.86 -11.08 21.87
C ALA A 68 -16.34 -11.13 21.44
N ALA A 69 -16.85 -10.07 20.80
CA ALA A 69 -18.24 -9.99 20.37
C ALA A 69 -18.58 -10.95 19.23
N LEU A 70 -17.64 -11.24 18.34
CA LEU A 70 -17.80 -12.15 17.20
C LEU A 70 -17.27 -13.56 17.46
N ASN A 71 -16.68 -13.79 18.65
CA ASN A 71 -15.97 -15.01 19.01
C ASN A 71 -14.92 -15.40 17.95
N GLN A 72 -14.10 -14.41 17.58
CA GLN A 72 -12.99 -14.52 16.64
C GLN A 72 -11.65 -14.27 17.35
N ALA A 73 -10.56 -14.55 16.64
CA ALA A 73 -9.21 -14.26 17.10
C ALA A 73 -8.41 -13.62 15.97
N TRP A 74 -8.99 -12.59 15.35
CA TRP A 74 -8.36 -11.91 14.22
C TRP A 74 -7.15 -11.11 14.64
N GLU A 75 -6.10 -11.23 13.84
CA GLU A 75 -4.97 -10.32 13.82
C GLU A 75 -5.36 -8.97 13.18
N GLU A 76 -4.47 -7.98 13.26
CA GLU A 76 -4.73 -6.62 12.78
C GLU A 76 -5.09 -6.61 11.29
N TRP A 77 -4.35 -7.40 10.50
CA TRP A 77 -4.53 -7.53 9.05
C TRP A 77 -5.72 -8.42 8.64
N GLU A 78 -6.38 -9.10 9.59
CA GLU A 78 -7.53 -9.97 9.30
C GLU A 78 -8.87 -9.29 9.57
N THR A 79 -8.86 -8.15 10.26
CA THR A 79 -10.09 -7.39 10.54
C THR A 79 -10.68 -6.87 9.22
N PRO A 80 -11.93 -7.24 8.86
CA PRO A 80 -12.54 -6.79 7.61
C PRO A 80 -12.61 -5.27 7.53
N GLY A 81 -12.34 -4.68 6.38
CA GLY A 81 -12.49 -3.22 6.18
C GLY A 81 -13.94 -2.72 6.28
N GLU A 82 -14.91 -3.62 6.05
CA GLU A 82 -16.33 -3.35 6.20
C GLU A 82 -16.97 -4.42 7.10
N ALA A 83 -17.90 -4.02 7.97
CA ALA A 83 -18.67 -4.97 8.77
C ALA A 83 -19.46 -5.92 7.86
N ALA A 84 -19.46 -7.22 8.16
CA ALA A 84 -20.23 -8.17 7.37
C ALA A 84 -21.74 -7.97 7.56
N LYS A 85 -22.50 -8.22 6.49
CA LYS A 85 -23.96 -7.95 6.44
C LYS A 85 -24.77 -8.74 7.46
N ASP A 86 -24.25 -9.87 7.92
CA ASP A 86 -24.84 -10.80 8.87
C ASP A 86 -24.38 -10.57 10.32
N TRP A 87 -23.54 -9.56 10.58
CA TRP A 87 -23.12 -9.25 11.94
C TRP A 87 -24.25 -8.73 12.80
N PRO A 88 -24.32 -9.14 14.08
CA PRO A 88 -25.19 -8.51 15.05
C PRO A 88 -24.88 -7.02 15.21
N LYS A 89 -25.87 -6.23 15.65
CA LYS A 89 -25.74 -4.78 15.78
C LYS A 89 -24.57 -4.33 16.66
N ALA A 90 -24.30 -5.06 17.75
CA ALA A 90 -23.24 -4.72 18.70
C ALA A 90 -21.83 -4.77 18.08
N PRO A 91 -21.36 -5.89 17.50
CA PRO A 91 -20.06 -5.94 16.81
C PRO A 91 -19.99 -5.01 15.59
N ALA A 92 -21.08 -4.83 14.84
CA ALA A 92 -21.10 -3.84 13.75
C ALA A 92 -20.90 -2.40 14.26
N THR A 93 -21.41 -2.06 15.45
CA THR A 93 -21.21 -0.75 16.08
C THR A 93 -19.80 -0.60 16.64
N ALA A 94 -19.21 -1.68 17.16
CA ALA A 94 -17.82 -1.69 17.62
C ALA A 94 -16.85 -1.49 16.43
N HIS A 95 -17.10 -2.19 15.32
CA HIS A 95 -16.34 -2.06 14.07
C HIS A 95 -16.45 -0.66 13.46
N ALA A 96 -17.57 0.04 13.60
CA ALA A 96 -17.68 1.42 13.15
C ALA A 96 -16.76 2.42 13.89
N LYS A 97 -16.11 1.99 14.98
CA LYS A 97 -15.11 2.78 15.72
C LYS A 97 -13.66 2.39 15.37
N TRP A 98 -13.48 1.29 14.64
CA TRP A 98 -12.22 0.82 14.07
C TRP A 98 -11.95 1.56 12.76
#